data_AF-A0AAD8A5F1-F1
#
_entry.id   AF-A0AAD8A5F1-F1
#
_cell.length_a   1.000
_cell.length_b   1.000
_cell.length_c   1.000
_cell.angle_alpha   90.00
_cell.angle_beta   90.00
_cell.angle_gamma   90.00
#
_symmetry.space_group_name_H-M   'P 1'
#
loop_
_entity.id
_entity.type
_entity.pdbx_description
1 polymer ?
#
loop_
_entity_poly.entity_id
_entity_poly.type
_entity_poly.pdbx_seq_one_letter_code
_entity_poly.pdbx_strand_id
1 'polypeptide(L)'
;NNSKGVPTVVRQIDWVDVVWPRHSKEAQTESTNVLDEMMYPKVQKYCLMSVKGCYTDFHVDFGGTSVWYHILKGSKIFWLIPPTERNIQLYENWVLSGKQSDVFFGDTVDKCGRVTLTAGNTFFIPTGWIHAVYTPLDSVVFGGNFLHSFGIEKQLKTAQVEDTTH
;
A
#
# COMPACT_ATOMS: atom_id res chain seq x y z
N ASN A 1 18.02 8.04 -19.83
CA ASN A 1 18.37 7.95 -18.39
C ASN A 1 17.15 7.99 -17.47
N ASN A 2 16.03 7.36 -17.85
CA ASN A 2 14.76 7.48 -17.11
C ASN A 2 14.63 6.51 -15.93
N SER A 3 14.18 7.06 -14.80
CA SER A 3 13.31 6.46 -13.78
C SER A 3 13.80 5.20 -13.04
N LYS A 4 14.85 5.31 -12.21
CA LYS A 4 15.16 4.31 -11.16
C LYS A 4 15.07 4.90 -9.75
N GLY A 5 14.04 5.68 -9.46
CA GLY A 5 13.87 6.31 -8.15
C GLY A 5 12.41 6.61 -7.84
N VAL A 6 12.14 6.83 -6.54
CA VAL A 6 10.86 7.28 -6.02
C VAL A 6 10.37 8.48 -6.85
N PRO A 7 9.11 8.49 -7.33
CA PRO A 7 8.56 9.60 -8.11
C PRO A 7 8.75 10.96 -7.41
N THR A 8 9.08 12.00 -8.17
CA THR A 8 9.36 13.34 -7.60
C THR A 8 8.20 13.88 -6.76
N VAL A 9 6.96 13.64 -7.20
CA VAL A 9 5.76 14.06 -6.45
C VAL A 9 5.70 13.44 -5.06
N VAL A 10 6.09 12.17 -4.90
CA VAL A 10 6.10 11.48 -3.60
C VAL A 10 7.12 12.13 -2.67
N ARG A 11 8.35 12.37 -3.17
CA ARG A 11 9.43 13.02 -2.39
C ARG A 11 9.07 14.44 -1.92
N GLN A 12 8.15 15.10 -2.61
CA GLN A 12 7.70 16.46 -2.27
C GLN A 12 6.62 16.48 -1.17
N ILE A 13 5.93 15.37 -0.93
CA ILE A 13 4.76 15.32 -0.03
C ILE A 13 4.85 14.27 1.08
N ASP A 14 5.80 13.34 0.98
CA ASP A 14 6.01 12.27 1.97
C ASP A 14 6.47 12.85 3.31
N TRP A 15 5.70 12.58 4.36
CA TRP A 15 5.99 12.99 5.73
C TRP A 15 7.35 12.54 6.26
N VAL A 16 7.89 11.40 5.79
CA VAL A 16 9.24 10.99 6.15
C VAL A 16 10.29 11.98 5.63
N ASP A 17 10.06 12.57 4.45
CA ASP A 17 10.98 13.55 3.85
C ASP A 17 10.73 14.99 4.33
N VAL A 18 9.46 15.36 4.58
CA VAL A 18 9.07 16.75 4.82
C VAL A 18 8.74 17.08 6.29
N VAL A 19 8.50 16.08 7.14
CA VAL A 19 8.13 16.27 8.56
C VAL A 19 9.15 15.65 9.52
N TRP A 20 9.65 14.44 9.24
CA TRP A 20 10.55 13.74 10.16
C TRP A 20 11.90 14.49 10.34
N PRO A 21 12.49 14.53 11.55
CA PRO A 21 13.78 15.16 11.76
C PRO A 21 14.88 14.57 10.88
N ARG A 22 15.48 15.42 10.03
CA ARG A 22 16.47 14.99 9.02
C ARG A 22 17.69 14.30 9.62
N HIS A 23 18.22 14.86 10.72
CA HIS A 23 19.39 14.29 11.39
C HIS A 23 19.13 12.86 11.91
N SER A 24 17.91 12.55 12.38
CA SER A 24 17.54 11.20 12.82
C SER A 24 17.48 10.24 11.64
N LYS A 25 16.89 10.67 10.52
CA LYS A 25 16.84 9.88 9.28
C LYS A 25 18.24 9.61 8.70
N GLU A 26 19.10 10.62 8.68
CA GLU A 26 20.48 10.53 8.18
C GLU A 26 21.39 9.68 9.09
N ALA A 27 21.09 9.62 10.39
CA ALA A 27 21.78 8.76 11.34
C ALA A 27 21.42 7.28 11.20
N GLN A 28 20.42 6.93 10.37
CA GLN A 28 20.04 5.52 10.18
C GLN A 28 21.15 4.74 9.46
N THR A 29 21.65 3.70 10.11
CA THR A 29 22.62 2.77 9.54
C THR A 29 22.03 1.38 9.29
N GLU A 30 21.20 0.90 10.21
CA GLU A 30 20.59 -0.43 10.09
C GLU A 30 19.68 -0.50 8.85
N SER A 31 19.85 -1.55 8.05
CA SER A 31 19.15 -1.75 6.78
C SER A 31 17.81 -2.47 6.93
N THR A 32 17.66 -3.26 7.99
CA THR A 32 16.47 -4.01 8.32
C THR A 32 15.43 -3.17 9.07
N ASN A 33 14.25 -3.74 9.27
CA ASN A 33 13.13 -3.12 9.98
C ASN A 33 13.07 -3.52 11.47
N VAL A 34 14.22 -3.80 12.11
CA VAL A 34 14.27 -4.01 13.56
C VAL A 34 13.91 -2.72 14.28
N LEU A 35 12.81 -2.74 15.03
CA LEU A 35 12.20 -1.54 15.63
C LEU A 35 13.15 -0.79 16.56
N ASP A 36 13.94 -1.49 17.37
CA ASP A 36 14.84 -0.89 18.36
C ASP A 36 15.98 -0.07 17.72
N GLU A 37 16.26 -0.31 16.44
CA GLU A 37 17.31 0.38 15.67
C GLU A 37 16.74 1.34 14.60
N MET A 38 15.41 1.53 14.58
CA MET A 38 14.75 2.45 13.66
C MET A 38 14.78 3.88 14.18
N MET A 39 15.45 4.75 13.44
CA MET A 39 15.56 6.19 13.69
C MET A 39 14.51 7.02 12.95
N TYR A 40 13.75 6.39 12.06
CA TYR A 40 12.63 6.96 11.31
C TYR A 40 11.71 5.84 10.78
N PRO A 41 10.49 6.16 10.30
CA PRO A 41 9.61 5.19 9.65
C PRO A 41 10.19 4.67 8.31
N LYS A 42 10.82 3.48 8.34
CA LYS A 42 11.49 2.83 7.18
C LYS A 42 10.50 2.17 6.21
N VAL A 43 9.65 2.97 5.58
CA VAL A 43 8.56 2.48 4.72
C VAL A 43 8.59 3.02 3.28
N GLN A 44 9.61 3.79 2.93
CA GLN A 44 9.65 4.54 1.65
C GLN A 44 9.98 3.68 0.42
N LYS A 45 10.63 2.52 0.61
CA LYS A 45 11.16 1.70 -0.49
C LYS A 45 11.03 0.22 -0.18
N TYR A 46 10.29 -0.49 -1.03
CA TYR A 46 10.12 -1.94 -1.00
C TYR A 46 10.48 -2.54 -2.35
N CYS A 47 11.04 -3.75 -2.31
CA CYS A 47 11.20 -4.63 -3.46
C CYS A 47 10.25 -5.81 -3.29
N LEU A 48 9.23 -5.91 -4.13
CA LEU A 48 8.28 -7.01 -4.11
C LEU A 48 8.65 -8.00 -5.21
N MET A 49 8.91 -9.23 -4.81
CA MET A 49 9.20 -10.36 -5.70
C MET A 49 8.07 -11.36 -5.52
N SER A 50 7.39 -11.73 -6.60
CA SER A 50 6.30 -12.70 -6.53
C SER A 50 6.32 -13.60 -7.76
N VAL A 51 6.07 -14.88 -7.53
CA VAL A 51 5.94 -15.87 -8.61
C VAL A 51 4.52 -15.86 -9.20
N LYS A 52 4.37 -16.42 -10.39
CA LYS A 52 3.09 -16.64 -11.04
C LYS A 52 2.14 -17.40 -10.11
N GLY A 53 0.91 -16.91 -10.01
CA GLY A 53 -0.14 -17.49 -9.18
C GLY A 53 -0.25 -16.91 -7.78
N CYS A 54 0.72 -16.09 -7.32
CA CYS A 54 0.61 -15.42 -6.03
C CYS A 54 -0.63 -14.50 -5.98
N TYR A 55 -1.35 -14.59 -4.86
CA TYR A 55 -2.50 -13.76 -4.53
C TYR A 55 -2.30 -13.14 -3.15
N THR A 56 -2.54 -11.84 -3.05
CA THR A 56 -2.63 -11.10 -1.78
C THR A 56 -4.07 -10.60 -1.69
N ASP A 57 -4.77 -11.04 -0.65
CA ASP A 57 -6.19 -10.77 -0.51
C ASP A 57 -6.51 -9.31 -0.18
N PHE A 58 -7.79 -8.95 -0.13
CA PHE A 58 -8.21 -7.57 0.11
C PHE A 58 -7.67 -7.03 1.43
N HIS A 59 -6.98 -5.89 1.34
CA HIS A 59 -6.43 -5.17 2.48
C HIS A 59 -6.44 -3.67 2.23
N VAL A 60 -6.20 -2.92 3.29
CA VAL A 60 -5.82 -1.51 3.24
C VAL A 60 -4.39 -1.41 3.77
N ASP A 61 -3.54 -0.59 3.14
CA ASP A 61 -2.16 -0.43 3.60
C ASP A 61 -2.09 0.31 4.93
N PHE A 62 -1.14 -0.14 5.76
CA PHE A 62 -0.97 0.28 7.15
C PHE A 62 -0.97 1.80 7.33
N GLY A 63 -1.57 2.27 8.43
CA GLY A 63 -1.72 3.68 8.79
C GLY A 63 -2.48 4.51 7.75
N GLY A 64 -3.19 3.87 6.82
CA GLY A 64 -3.79 4.53 5.67
C GLY A 64 -2.77 5.19 4.74
N THR A 65 -1.59 4.62 4.60
CA THR A 65 -0.58 5.12 3.67
C THR A 65 -1.11 5.14 2.23
N SER A 66 -0.61 6.09 1.44
CA SER A 66 -0.69 6.02 -0.02
C SER A 66 0.50 5.25 -0.55
N VAL A 67 0.34 4.62 -1.72
CA VAL A 67 1.36 3.76 -2.32
C VAL A 67 1.74 4.24 -3.71
N TRP A 68 3.02 4.13 -4.04
CA TRP A 68 3.48 4.14 -5.42
C TRP A 68 4.06 2.76 -5.77
N TYR A 69 3.77 2.28 -6.98
CA TYR A 69 4.03 0.90 -7.39
C TYR A 69 4.52 0.87 -8.83
N HIS A 70 5.73 0.40 -9.09
CA HIS A 70 6.36 0.37 -10.41
C HIS A 70 6.72 -1.05 -10.84
N ILE A 71 6.10 -1.53 -11.92
CA ILE A 71 6.37 -2.89 -12.45
C ILE A 71 7.68 -2.86 -13.23
N LEU A 72 8.76 -3.37 -12.64
CA LEU A 72 10.03 -3.52 -13.37
C LEU A 72 9.93 -4.66 -14.39
N LYS A 73 9.41 -5.81 -13.96
CA LYS A 73 9.25 -7.01 -14.77
C LYS A 73 7.97 -7.72 -14.37
N GLY A 74 7.30 -8.35 -15.35
CA GLY A 74 6.11 -9.15 -15.14
C GLY A 74 4.83 -8.34 -15.25
N SER A 75 3.82 -8.69 -14.46
CA SER A 75 2.48 -8.10 -14.50
C SER A 75 1.75 -8.34 -13.18
N LYS A 76 0.86 -7.42 -12.81
CA LYS A 76 -0.03 -7.51 -11.65
C LYS A 76 -1.46 -7.19 -12.08
N ILE A 77 -2.43 -7.85 -11.45
CA ILE A 77 -3.85 -7.51 -11.56
C ILE A 77 -4.31 -7.02 -10.20
N PHE A 78 -4.84 -5.81 -10.13
CA PHE A 78 -5.40 -5.23 -8.92
C PHE A 78 -6.92 -5.23 -8.99
N TRP A 79 -7.56 -5.53 -7.87
CA TRP A 79 -8.94 -5.18 -7.59
C TRP A 79 -8.96 -3.99 -6.64
N LEU A 80 -9.81 -3.00 -6.92
CA LEU A 80 -9.79 -1.70 -6.26
C LEU A 80 -11.20 -1.30 -5.85
N ILE A 81 -11.36 -0.98 -4.58
CA ILE A 81 -12.63 -0.57 -3.99
C ILE A 81 -12.42 0.78 -3.32
N PRO A 82 -13.23 1.80 -3.64
CA PRO A 82 -13.08 3.12 -3.05
C PRO A 82 -13.42 3.08 -1.55
N PRO A 83 -12.71 3.85 -0.70
CA PRO A 83 -12.94 3.91 0.74
C PRO A 83 -14.16 4.76 1.10
N THR A 84 -15.33 4.34 0.64
CA THR A 84 -16.59 4.91 1.12
C THR A 84 -16.87 4.39 2.52
N GLU A 85 -17.60 5.16 3.33
CA GLU A 85 -17.96 4.76 4.70
C GLU A 85 -18.64 3.37 4.73
N ARG A 86 -19.53 3.10 3.77
CA ARG A 86 -20.15 1.79 3.58
C ARG A 86 -19.12 0.69 3.31
N ASN A 87 -18.17 0.92 2.39
CA ASN A 87 -17.19 -0.11 2.02
C ASN A 87 -16.21 -0.40 3.16
N ILE A 88 -15.84 0.63 3.95
CA ILE A 88 -14.99 0.47 5.13
C ILE A 88 -15.71 -0.34 6.21
N GLN A 89 -16.98 -0.06 6.49
CA GLN A 89 -17.78 -0.88 7.42
C GLN A 89 -17.93 -2.32 6.95
N LEU A 90 -18.14 -2.55 5.64
CA LEU A 90 -18.17 -3.90 5.08
C LEU A 90 -16.82 -4.60 5.24
N TYR A 91 -15.72 -3.90 5.01
CA TYR A 91 -14.37 -4.42 5.16
C TYR A 91 -14.07 -4.80 6.61
N GLU A 92 -14.36 -3.92 7.58
CA GLU A 92 -14.23 -4.21 9.02
C GLU A 92 -14.98 -5.48 9.42
N ASN A 93 -16.27 -5.56 9.06
CA ASN A 93 -17.08 -6.74 9.36
C ASN A 93 -16.54 -8.01 8.69
N TRP A 94 -16.03 -7.90 7.46
CA TRP A 94 -15.43 -9.01 6.74
C TRP A 94 -14.15 -9.49 7.43
N VAL A 95 -13.24 -8.60 7.82
CA VAL A 95 -12.01 -8.93 8.57
C VAL A 95 -12.37 -9.61 9.90
N LEU A 96 -13.27 -9.02 10.67
CA LEU A 96 -13.69 -9.54 11.98
C LEU A 96 -14.46 -10.87 11.90
N SER A 97 -15.05 -11.19 10.74
CA SER A 97 -15.81 -12.44 10.57
C SER A 97 -14.92 -13.69 10.53
N GLY A 98 -13.62 -13.55 10.26
CA GLY A 98 -12.69 -14.67 10.04
C GLY A 98 -12.96 -15.50 8.78
N LYS A 99 -13.91 -15.09 7.92
CA LYS A 99 -14.32 -15.80 6.69
C LYS A 99 -13.57 -15.33 5.44
N GLN A 100 -12.36 -14.81 5.62
CA GLN A 100 -11.56 -14.23 4.54
C GLN A 100 -11.22 -15.28 3.46
N SER A 101 -11.08 -16.56 3.84
CA SER A 101 -10.85 -17.67 2.90
C SER A 101 -12.07 -18.05 2.05
N ASP A 102 -13.28 -17.69 2.49
CA ASP A 102 -14.52 -18.23 1.93
C ASP A 102 -15.23 -17.22 1.02
N VAL A 103 -14.93 -15.93 1.19
CA VAL A 103 -15.62 -14.83 0.53
C VAL A 103 -14.63 -13.94 -0.20
N PHE A 104 -14.78 -13.85 -1.52
CA PHE A 104 -14.10 -12.82 -2.30
C PHE A 104 -14.75 -11.46 -2.01
N PHE A 105 -14.09 -10.63 -1.19
CA PHE A 105 -14.68 -9.37 -0.70
C PHE A 105 -15.18 -8.44 -1.81
N GLY A 106 -14.53 -8.46 -2.98
CA GLY A 106 -14.93 -7.68 -4.15
C GLY A 106 -16.37 -7.94 -4.64
N ASP A 107 -16.96 -9.09 -4.34
CA ASP A 107 -18.35 -9.42 -4.70
C ASP A 107 -19.38 -8.88 -3.69
N THR A 108 -18.93 -8.37 -2.54
CA THR A 108 -19.79 -7.86 -1.46
C THR A 108 -20.09 -6.36 -1.56
N VAL A 109 -19.39 -5.66 -2.45
CA VAL A 109 -19.49 -4.21 -2.66
C VAL A 109 -20.21 -3.88 -3.97
N ASP A 110 -20.77 -2.67 -4.07
CA ASP A 110 -21.50 -2.22 -5.28
C ASP A 110 -20.58 -2.11 -6.51
N LYS A 111 -19.35 -1.62 -6.32
CA LYS A 111 -18.38 -1.40 -7.40
C LYS A 111 -16.99 -1.83 -6.99
N CYS A 112 -16.41 -2.73 -7.77
CA CYS A 112 -15.03 -3.18 -7.66
C CYS A 112 -14.36 -3.01 -9.03
N GLY A 113 -13.36 -2.13 -9.10
CA GLY A 113 -12.58 -1.90 -10.32
C GLY A 113 -11.48 -2.96 -10.46
N ARG A 114 -11.19 -3.40 -11.69
CA ARG A 114 -10.05 -4.29 -11.97
C ARG A 114 -9.09 -3.63 -12.94
N VAL A 115 -7.81 -3.57 -12.61
CA VAL A 115 -6.76 -3.00 -13.47
C VAL A 115 -5.61 -3.98 -13.65
N THR A 116 -5.13 -4.11 -14.88
CA THR A 116 -3.94 -4.90 -15.20
C THR A 116 -2.77 -3.95 -15.42
N LEU A 117 -1.70 -4.15 -14.65
CA LEU A 117 -0.43 -3.45 -14.79
C LEU A 117 0.58 -4.37 -15.47
N THR A 118 1.34 -3.82 -16.40
CA THR A 118 2.44 -4.48 -17.11
C THR A 118 3.76 -3.73 -16.89
N ALA A 119 4.87 -4.35 -17.27
CA ALA A 119 6.21 -3.77 -17.12
C ALA A 119 6.28 -2.33 -17.67
N GLY A 120 6.87 -1.43 -16.88
CA GLY A 120 6.98 -0.01 -17.17
C GLY A 120 5.82 0.85 -16.61
N ASN A 121 4.69 0.25 -16.21
CA ASN A 121 3.62 1.01 -15.57
C ASN A 121 4.03 1.46 -14.17
N THR A 122 3.61 2.67 -13.82
CA THR A 122 3.65 3.19 -12.45
C THR A 122 2.23 3.46 -12.00
N PHE A 123 1.86 2.91 -10.86
CA PHE A 123 0.51 2.97 -10.30
C PHE A 123 0.55 3.62 -8.92
N PHE A 124 -0.48 4.40 -8.63
CA PHE A 124 -0.64 5.07 -7.34
C PHE A 124 -1.94 4.64 -6.70
N ILE A 125 -1.88 4.23 -5.44
CA ILE A 125 -3.03 3.88 -4.63
C ILE A 125 -3.21 4.98 -3.59
N PRO A 126 -4.33 5.72 -3.60
CA PRO A 126 -4.59 6.72 -2.58
C PRO A 126 -4.89 6.09 -1.22
N THR A 127 -4.70 6.85 -0.15
CA THR A 127 -5.05 6.48 1.22
C THR A 127 -6.43 5.82 1.32
N GLY A 128 -6.45 4.70 2.05
CA GLY A 128 -7.65 3.98 2.48
C GLY A 128 -8.24 3.01 1.45
N TRP A 129 -7.76 3.01 0.21
CA TRP A 129 -8.32 2.14 -0.83
C TRP A 129 -8.14 0.66 -0.49
N ILE A 130 -9.25 -0.07 -0.48
CA ILE A 130 -9.27 -1.51 -0.23
C ILE A 130 -8.91 -2.20 -1.54
N HIS A 131 -7.92 -3.08 -1.50
CA HIS A 131 -7.41 -3.68 -2.73
C HIS A 131 -6.84 -5.09 -2.52
N ALA A 132 -6.94 -5.90 -3.57
CA ALA A 132 -6.35 -7.23 -3.66
C ALA A 132 -5.47 -7.31 -4.91
N VAL A 133 -4.46 -8.21 -4.89
CA VAL A 133 -3.45 -8.29 -5.95
C VAL A 133 -3.23 -9.73 -6.39
N TYR A 134 -3.33 -9.98 -7.68
CA TYR A 134 -2.96 -11.25 -8.32
C TYR A 134 -1.74 -11.09 -9.22
N THR A 135 -0.89 -12.12 -9.26
CA THR A 135 0.35 -12.15 -10.03
C THR A 135 0.24 -13.14 -11.20
N PRO A 136 -0.13 -12.71 -12.42
CA PRO A 136 -0.26 -13.60 -13.57
C PRO A 136 1.08 -14.13 -14.13
N LEU A 137 2.19 -13.43 -13.87
CA LEU A 137 3.54 -13.76 -14.34
C LEU A 137 4.56 -13.48 -13.24
N ASP A 138 5.67 -14.22 -13.20
CA ASP A 138 6.80 -13.92 -12.30
C ASP A 138 7.19 -12.46 -12.42
N SER A 139 7.16 -11.75 -11.30
CA SER A 139 7.21 -10.29 -11.28
C SER A 139 8.20 -9.76 -10.25
N VAL A 140 8.85 -8.66 -10.64
CA VAL A 140 9.66 -7.83 -9.75
C VAL A 140 9.11 -6.41 -9.82
N VAL A 141 8.82 -5.85 -8.65
CA VAL A 141 8.21 -4.54 -8.49
C VAL A 141 9.00 -3.73 -7.48
N PHE A 142 9.21 -2.45 -7.77
CA PHE A 142 9.62 -1.47 -6.76
C PHE A 142 8.45 -0.58 -6.37
N GLY A 143 8.29 -0.35 -5.09
CA GLY A 143 7.25 0.54 -4.58
C GLY A 143 7.63 1.16 -3.25
N GLY A 144 6.67 1.83 -2.61
CA GLY A 144 6.86 2.49 -1.33
C GLY A 144 5.56 3.04 -0.79
N ASN A 145 5.48 3.11 0.53
CA ASN A 145 4.37 3.70 1.27
C ASN A 145 4.77 5.11 1.73
N PHE A 146 3.80 6.01 1.74
CA PHE A 146 4.00 7.39 2.21
C PHE A 146 2.71 7.96 2.80
N LEU A 147 2.87 8.80 3.83
CA LEU A 147 1.79 9.65 4.36
C LEU A 147 1.98 11.07 3.80
N HIS A 148 0.87 11.80 3.64
CA HIS A 148 0.91 13.16 3.13
C HIS A 148 -0.21 14.03 3.72
N SER A 149 0.00 15.35 3.71
CA SER A 149 -0.90 16.30 4.39
C SER A 149 -2.25 16.51 3.72
N PHE A 150 -2.50 15.89 2.55
CA PHE A 150 -3.76 16.01 1.81
C PHE A 150 -4.75 14.86 2.11
N GLY A 151 -4.32 13.86 2.88
CA GLY A 151 -5.12 12.66 3.20
C GLY A 151 -5.40 12.46 4.69
N ILE A 152 -5.03 13.41 5.56
CA ILE A 152 -4.93 13.23 7.02
C ILE A 152 -6.17 12.59 7.64
N GLU A 153 -7.37 13.11 7.36
CA GLU A 153 -8.61 12.57 7.93
C GLU A 153 -8.82 11.10 7.55
N LYS A 154 -8.50 10.72 6.31
CA LYS A 154 -8.64 9.33 5.86
C LYS A 154 -7.53 8.45 6.45
N GLN A 155 -6.30 8.97 6.55
CA GLN A 155 -5.18 8.25 7.18
C GLN A 155 -5.51 7.90 8.64
N LEU A 156 -6.04 8.87 9.40
CA LEU A 156 -6.46 8.67 10.78
C LEU A 156 -7.62 7.68 10.90
N LYS A 157 -8.63 7.78 10.02
CA LYS A 157 -9.74 6.81 9.99
C LYS A 157 -9.24 5.41 9.72
N THR A 158 -8.38 5.20 8.73
CA THR A 158 -7.81 3.88 8.44
C THR A 158 -6.99 3.33 9.61
N ALA A 159 -6.18 4.17 10.27
CA ALA A 159 -5.46 3.75 11.46
C ALA A 159 -6.40 3.27 12.59
N GLN A 160 -7.55 3.95 12.79
CA GLN A 160 -8.57 3.50 13.75
C GLN A 160 -9.22 2.17 13.36
N VAL A 161 -9.43 1.95 12.06
CA VAL A 161 -9.92 0.66 11.53
C VAL A 161 -8.92 -0.45 11.83
N GLU A 162 -7.63 -0.21 11.59
CA GLU A 162 -6.56 -1.15 11.91
C GLU A 162 -6.54 -1.49 13.41
N ASP A 163 -6.62 -0.49 14.29
CA ASP A 163 -6.67 -0.70 15.74
C ASP A 163 -7.88 -1.54 16.20
N THR A 164 -8.99 -1.50 15.46
CA THR A 164 -10.22 -2.25 15.77
C THR A 164 -10.20 -3.68 15.22
N THR A 165 -9.40 -3.92 14.18
CA THR A 165 -9.38 -5.18 13.42
C THR A 165 -8.15 -6.06 13.69
N HIS A 166 -7.21 -5.59 14.51
CA HIS A 166 -6.02 -6.31 14.97
C HIS A 166 -6.11 -6.83 16.41
#